data_AF-A0AB37W492-F1
#
_entry.id   AF-A0AB37W492-F1
#
_cell.length_a   1.000
_cell.length_b   1.000
_cell.length_c   1.000
_cell.angle_alpha   90.00
_cell.angle_beta   90.00
_cell.angle_gamma   90.00
#
_symmetry.space_group_name_H-M   'P 1'
#
loop_
_entity.id
_entity.type
_entity.pdbx_description
1 polymer ?
#
loop_
_entity_poly.entity_id
_entity_poly.type
_entity_poly.pdbx_seq_one_letter_code
_entity_poly.pdbx_strand_id
1 'polypeptide(L)'
;MFAWFTFLIYVYAGLLLGSSLATPIQNLSMELQNNRTTHGLQAEGYTNSIQIMLDRESYRDYCWELFVGPYGKKANPCGTNHKPFRLAAMSGVFGYGRNDIDHPPNPPAMELSLVDNSKNECKWKTDGGGHPGQLICGDWMIMNCERDASWNDGAINCHGFSVHRGWACNW
;
A
#
# COMPACT_ATOMS: atom_id res chain seq x y z
N MET A 1 -13.70 -55.26 36.28
CA MET A 1 -14.37 -56.56 36.07
C MET A 1 -14.77 -56.66 34.61
N PHE A 2 -14.29 -57.71 33.93
CA PHE A 2 -14.77 -58.37 32.69
C PHE A 2 -15.28 -57.49 31.52
N ALA A 3 -14.55 -57.29 30.41
CA ALA A 3 -14.17 -58.23 29.33
C ALA A 3 -15.37 -58.82 28.57
N TRP A 4 -15.56 -58.44 27.30
CA TRP A 4 -16.19 -59.28 26.26
C TRP A 4 -15.50 -59.07 24.89
N PHE A 5 -14.97 -60.18 24.37
CA PHE A 5 -14.45 -60.44 23.01
C PHE A 5 -15.61 -60.40 21.97
N THR A 6 -15.48 -60.32 20.64
CA THR A 6 -14.68 -61.06 19.63
C THR A 6 -14.91 -60.38 18.25
N PHE A 7 -13.87 -60.09 17.45
CA PHE A 7 -13.46 -60.71 16.17
C PHE A 7 -14.45 -60.74 14.99
N LEU A 8 -14.03 -60.21 13.82
CA LEU A 8 -13.85 -60.98 12.57
C LEU A 8 -13.11 -60.19 11.47
N ILE A 9 -12.25 -60.94 10.78
CA ILE A 9 -11.26 -60.58 9.74
C ILE A 9 -11.92 -60.72 8.36
N TYR A 10 -11.58 -59.86 7.39
CA TYR A 10 -11.53 -60.27 5.99
C TYR A 10 -10.40 -59.56 5.25
N VAL A 11 -9.43 -60.37 4.81
CA VAL A 11 -8.36 -60.06 3.86
C VAL A 11 -8.90 -60.34 2.46
N TYR A 12 -8.70 -59.43 1.52
CA TYR A 12 -8.49 -59.83 0.12
C TYR A 12 -7.44 -58.94 -0.52
N ALA A 13 -6.28 -59.55 -0.76
CA ALA A 13 -5.24 -59.05 -1.63
C ALA A 13 -5.66 -59.27 -3.08
N GLY A 14 -5.45 -58.26 -3.92
CA GLY A 14 -5.62 -58.32 -5.36
C GLY A 14 -4.52 -57.49 -6.02
N LEU A 15 -3.31 -58.05 -6.04
CA LEU A 15 -2.18 -57.61 -6.84
C LEU A 15 -2.48 -57.94 -8.31
N LEU A 16 -2.27 -57.03 -9.27
CA LEU A 16 -1.74 -57.38 -10.59
C LEU A 16 -1.18 -56.13 -11.30
N LEU A 17 -0.02 -56.34 -11.91
CA LEU A 17 0.94 -55.41 -12.47
C LEU A 17 0.56 -54.94 -13.88
N GLY A 18 1.04 -53.75 -14.25
CA GLY A 18 1.03 -53.27 -15.64
C GLY A 18 1.90 -52.02 -15.80
N SER A 19 3.18 -52.23 -16.09
CA SER A 19 4.20 -51.20 -16.30
C SER A 19 4.21 -50.66 -17.74
N SER A 20 4.34 -49.34 -17.92
CA SER A 20 5.03 -48.76 -19.08
C SER A 20 5.60 -47.38 -18.74
N LEU A 21 6.84 -47.16 -19.18
CA LEU A 21 7.61 -45.93 -19.10
C LEU A 21 6.99 -44.86 -20.02
N ALA A 22 6.79 -43.66 -19.50
CA ALA A 22 6.71 -42.43 -20.29
C ALA A 22 7.16 -41.21 -19.46
N THR A 23 8.41 -40.82 -19.62
CA THR A 23 8.83 -39.41 -19.61
C THR A 23 9.50 -39.15 -20.97
N PRO A 24 9.59 -37.93 -21.52
CA PRO A 24 9.13 -36.62 -21.03
C PRO A 24 8.41 -35.77 -22.11
N ILE A 25 7.54 -34.82 -21.74
CA ILE A 25 7.40 -33.53 -22.47
C ILE A 25 7.11 -32.44 -21.43
N GLN A 26 8.00 -31.46 -21.38
CA GLN A 26 7.82 -30.19 -20.68
C GLN A 26 6.55 -29.48 -21.17
N ASN A 27 5.72 -29.02 -20.23
CA ASN A 27 4.92 -27.82 -20.38
C ASN A 27 4.91 -27.16 -19.01
N LEU A 28 5.94 -26.41 -18.63
CA LEU A 28 6.11 -24.97 -18.93
C LEU A 28 4.88 -24.07 -18.67
N SER A 29 3.85 -24.55 -17.94
CA SER A 29 2.69 -23.73 -17.57
C SER A 29 2.35 -23.75 -16.07
N MET A 30 3.00 -24.59 -15.26
CA MET A 30 2.78 -24.60 -13.80
C MET A 30 3.76 -23.74 -12.99
N GLU A 31 4.85 -23.24 -13.59
CA GLU A 31 5.73 -22.26 -12.92
C GLU A 31 5.19 -20.82 -12.96
N LEU A 32 4.22 -20.51 -13.83
CA LEU A 32 3.67 -19.15 -13.90
C LEU A 32 2.62 -18.84 -12.82
N GLN A 33 2.06 -19.87 -12.16
CA GLN A 33 1.03 -19.69 -11.13
C GLN A 33 1.51 -19.83 -9.69
N ASN A 34 2.70 -20.41 -9.45
CA ASN A 34 3.22 -20.50 -8.08
C ASN A 34 3.90 -19.21 -7.59
N ASN A 35 4.04 -18.20 -8.46
CA ASN A 35 4.61 -16.91 -8.11
C ASN A 35 3.58 -15.86 -7.65
N ARG A 36 2.30 -16.25 -7.50
CA ARG A 36 1.22 -15.31 -7.11
C ARG A 36 0.79 -15.38 -5.66
N THR A 37 1.44 -16.20 -4.84
CA THR A 37 1.12 -16.35 -3.42
C THR A 37 2.38 -16.51 -2.60
N THR A 38 3.15 -15.44 -2.50
CA THR A 38 4.01 -15.16 -1.34
C THR A 38 4.04 -13.64 -1.17
N HIS A 39 3.22 -13.16 -0.25
CA HIS A 39 3.24 -11.81 0.30
C HIS A 39 4.60 -11.56 0.98
N GLY A 40 5.57 -11.17 0.17
CA GLY A 40 6.93 -10.82 0.55
C GLY A 40 7.66 -10.21 -0.64
N LEU A 41 6.99 -9.33 -1.39
CA LEU A 41 7.64 -8.53 -2.43
C LEU A 41 8.49 -7.46 -1.75
N GLN A 42 9.73 -7.84 -1.52
CA GLN A 42 10.85 -6.97 -1.25
C GLN A 42 10.84 -5.82 -2.25
N ALA A 43 10.96 -4.60 -1.71
CA ALA A 43 11.06 -3.34 -2.42
C ALA A 43 12.39 -3.23 -3.22
N GLU A 44 12.56 -4.07 -4.23
CA GLU A 44 13.74 -4.05 -5.09
C GLU A 44 13.55 -3.04 -6.22
N GLY A 45 13.78 -1.75 -5.94
CA GLY A 45 13.98 -0.75 -7.00
C GLY A 45 13.54 0.68 -6.69
N TYR A 46 12.63 0.87 -5.73
CA TYR A 46 12.13 2.22 -5.44
C TYR A 46 13.20 3.10 -4.80
N THR A 47 13.38 4.27 -5.36
CA THR A 47 14.35 5.28 -4.90
C THR A 47 13.64 6.45 -4.23
N ASN A 48 12.40 6.73 -4.62
CA ASN A 48 11.64 7.89 -4.18
C ASN A 48 10.23 7.50 -3.74
N SER A 49 9.62 8.36 -2.93
CA SER A 49 8.23 8.24 -2.52
C SER A 49 7.58 9.61 -2.37
N ILE A 50 6.26 9.60 -2.52
CA ILE A 50 5.39 10.66 -2.02
C ILE A 50 4.69 10.10 -0.79
N GLN A 51 4.68 10.86 0.30
CA GLN A 51 3.78 10.63 1.43
C GLN A 51 2.67 11.67 1.41
N ILE A 52 1.44 11.18 1.35
CA ILE A 52 0.21 11.96 1.35
C ILE A 52 -0.32 11.95 2.77
N MET A 53 -0.39 13.13 3.37
CA MET A 53 -0.80 13.32 4.75
C MET A 53 -2.07 14.16 4.83
N LEU A 54 -2.90 13.84 5.82
CA LEU A 54 -4.02 14.67 6.20
C LEU A 54 -3.58 15.54 7.38
N ASP A 55 -3.61 16.85 7.22
CA ASP A 55 -3.37 17.84 8.26
C ASP A 55 -4.71 18.38 8.77
N ARG A 56 -4.87 18.44 10.10
CA ARG A 56 -5.95 19.13 10.78
C ARG A 56 -5.43 20.42 11.41
N GLU A 57 -5.70 21.53 10.73
CA GLU A 57 -5.34 22.90 11.13
C GLU A 57 -6.24 23.45 12.25
N SER A 58 -7.51 23.03 12.31
CA SER A 58 -8.48 23.53 13.27
C SER A 58 -9.43 22.45 13.79
N TYR A 59 -10.58 22.82 14.37
CA TYR A 59 -11.56 21.85 14.85
C TYR A 59 -12.08 20.92 13.75
N ARG A 60 -12.33 21.46 12.54
CA ARG A 60 -12.88 20.71 11.39
C ARG A 60 -12.24 21.08 10.05
N ASP A 61 -11.23 21.95 10.05
CA ASP A 61 -10.55 22.37 8.83
C ASP A 61 -9.32 21.49 8.61
N TYR A 62 -9.25 20.89 7.43
CA TYR A 62 -8.20 19.97 7.06
C TYR A 62 -7.60 20.28 5.70
N CYS A 63 -6.32 19.98 5.53
CA CYS A 63 -5.61 20.09 4.26
C CYS A 63 -4.92 18.76 3.94
N TRP A 64 -4.73 18.51 2.66
CA TRP A 64 -3.95 17.38 2.16
C TRP A 64 -2.57 17.85 1.76
N GLU A 65 -1.55 17.29 2.38
CA GLU A 65 -0.16 17.64 2.16
C GLU A 65 0.60 16.51 1.47
N LEU A 66 1.45 16.87 0.51
CA LEU A 66 2.27 15.91 -0.24
C LEU A 66 3.73 16.17 0.07
N PHE A 67 4.40 15.18 0.65
CA PHE A 67 5.83 15.22 0.91
C PHE A 67 6.57 14.31 -0.06
N VAL A 68 7.49 14.86 -0.85
CA VAL A 68 8.33 14.10 -1.79
C VAL A 68 9.70 13.87 -1.15
N GLY A 69 10.21 12.65 -1.21
CA GLY A 69 11.51 12.32 -0.65
C GLY A 69 11.94 10.89 -0.96
N PRO A 70 12.96 10.36 -0.26
CA PRO A 70 13.47 9.03 -0.51
C PRO A 70 12.51 7.94 -0.04
N TYR A 71 12.43 6.86 -0.82
CA TYR A 71 11.70 5.66 -0.44
C TYR A 71 12.25 5.06 0.87
N GLY A 72 11.37 4.39 1.64
CA GLY A 72 11.74 3.70 2.87
C GLY A 72 12.00 4.59 4.09
N LYS A 73 11.86 5.92 3.96
CA LYS A 73 11.95 6.87 5.09
C LYS A 73 10.60 7.48 5.40
N LYS A 74 10.38 7.91 6.65
CA LYS A 74 9.17 8.62 7.08
C LYS A 74 9.40 10.13 6.98
N ALA A 75 8.50 10.86 6.33
CA ALA A 75 8.54 12.32 6.32
C ALA A 75 8.18 12.84 7.72
N ASN A 76 8.87 13.88 8.17
CA ASN A 76 8.51 14.61 9.40
C ASN A 76 7.63 15.81 9.02
N PRO A 77 6.32 15.79 9.33
CA PRO A 77 5.44 16.91 8.98
C PRO A 77 5.58 18.10 9.93
N CYS A 78 6.18 17.93 11.11
CA CYS A 78 6.26 19.01 12.08
C CYS A 78 7.43 19.97 11.79
N GLY A 79 7.17 21.28 11.91
CA GLY A 79 8.16 22.34 11.73
C GLY A 79 8.34 22.75 10.26
N THR A 80 9.42 23.47 9.95
CA THR A 80 9.68 24.00 8.59
C THR A 80 10.78 23.24 7.84
N ASN A 81 11.47 22.32 8.52
CA ASN A 81 12.55 21.52 7.93
C ASN A 81 12.13 20.05 7.86
N HIS A 82 11.67 19.65 6.68
CA HIS A 82 11.15 18.31 6.43
C HIS A 82 12.21 17.33 5.89
N LYS A 83 13.49 17.75 5.82
CA LYS A 83 14.56 16.92 5.24
C LYS A 83 14.59 15.50 5.85
N PRO A 84 14.76 14.46 5.04
CA PRO A 84 15.14 14.48 3.62
C PRO A 84 13.97 14.70 2.64
N PHE A 85 12.75 14.89 3.13
CA PHE A 85 11.59 15.21 2.32
C PHE A 85 11.48 16.73 2.08
N ARG A 86 10.66 17.09 1.11
CA ARG A 86 10.18 18.45 0.87
C ARG A 86 8.66 18.45 0.76
N LEU A 87 8.00 19.47 1.28
CA LEU A 87 6.60 19.72 0.97
C LEU A 87 6.51 20.08 -0.53
N ALA A 88 5.73 19.31 -1.28
CA ALA A 88 5.62 19.40 -2.72
C ALA A 88 4.28 19.98 -3.17
N ALA A 89 3.21 19.77 -2.42
CA ALA A 89 1.93 20.39 -2.68
C ALA A 89 1.06 20.38 -1.42
N MET A 90 0.09 21.28 -1.38
CA MET A 90 -0.95 21.32 -0.36
C MET A 90 -2.29 21.65 -1.02
N SER A 91 -3.36 21.00 -0.61
CA SER A 91 -4.71 21.33 -1.06
C SER A 91 -5.26 22.61 -0.43
N GLY A 92 -6.42 23.05 -0.92
CA GLY A 92 -7.29 23.91 -0.11
C GLY A 92 -7.89 23.18 1.09
N VAL A 93 -8.68 23.90 1.88
CA VAL A 93 -9.30 23.40 3.10
C VAL A 93 -10.53 22.53 2.79
N PHE A 94 -10.64 21.40 3.49
CA PHE A 94 -11.80 20.53 3.51
C PHE A 94 -12.39 20.42 4.92
N GLY A 95 -13.71 20.29 4.99
CA GLY A 95 -14.44 20.11 6.24
C GLY A 95 -14.64 18.64 6.58
N TYR A 96 -13.94 18.12 7.59
CA TYR A 96 -14.12 16.74 8.09
C TYR A 96 -14.61 16.71 9.55
N GLY A 97 -14.93 15.53 10.06
CA GLY A 97 -15.17 15.31 11.48
C GLY A 97 -13.88 15.49 12.28
N ARG A 98 -13.96 15.95 13.53
CA ARG A 98 -12.77 16.24 14.35
C ARG A 98 -11.83 15.05 14.52
N ASN A 99 -12.38 13.84 14.60
CA ASN A 99 -11.63 12.60 14.86
C ASN A 99 -11.22 11.89 13.57
N ASP A 100 -11.56 12.45 12.40
CA ASP A 100 -11.18 11.87 11.11
C ASP A 100 -9.66 11.90 10.92
N ILE A 101 -8.93 12.73 11.68
CA ILE A 101 -7.46 12.70 11.73
C ILE A 101 -6.91 11.36 12.24
N ASP A 102 -7.64 10.62 13.09
CA ASP A 102 -7.16 9.35 13.63
C ASP A 102 -7.35 8.20 12.63
N HIS A 103 -8.32 8.35 11.72
CA HIS A 103 -8.64 7.43 10.64
C HIS A 103 -8.96 8.22 9.36
N PRO A 104 -7.94 8.75 8.68
CA PRO A 104 -8.13 9.64 7.54
C PRO A 104 -9.11 9.06 6.50
N PRO A 105 -10.11 9.83 6.04
CA PRO A 105 -10.99 9.39 4.97
C PRO A 105 -10.20 9.29 3.67
N ASN A 106 -10.74 8.59 2.67
CA ASN A 106 -10.17 8.68 1.34
C ASN A 106 -10.23 10.13 0.83
N PRO A 107 -9.22 10.58 0.06
CA PRO A 107 -9.22 11.93 -0.47
C PRO A 107 -10.41 12.18 -1.41
N PRO A 108 -10.97 13.40 -1.42
CA PRO A 108 -12.02 13.81 -2.35
C PRO A 108 -11.46 13.93 -3.77
N ALA A 109 -12.31 14.19 -4.76
CA ALA A 109 -11.84 14.45 -6.13
C ALA A 109 -11.00 15.74 -6.17
N MET A 110 -9.73 15.62 -6.53
CA MET A 110 -8.81 16.75 -6.67
C MET A 110 -7.53 16.37 -7.44
N GLU A 111 -6.80 17.39 -7.87
CA GLU A 111 -5.51 17.28 -8.54
C GLU A 111 -4.54 18.29 -7.90
N LEU A 112 -3.35 17.83 -7.51
CA LEU A 112 -2.30 18.66 -6.94
C LEU A 112 -1.02 18.50 -7.76
N SER A 113 -0.60 19.58 -8.41
CA SER A 113 0.67 19.66 -9.12
C SER A 113 1.83 19.76 -8.12
N LEU A 114 2.86 18.96 -8.31
CA LEU A 114 4.04 18.99 -7.47
C LEU A 114 4.86 20.23 -7.82
N VAL A 115 5.07 21.11 -6.83
CA VAL A 115 5.96 22.27 -6.94
C VAL A 115 7.36 21.75 -7.26
N ASP A 116 7.98 22.31 -8.29
CA ASP A 116 9.40 22.17 -8.63
C ASP A 116 9.87 20.87 -9.33
N ASN A 117 9.03 20.22 -10.12
CA ASN A 117 9.51 19.19 -11.05
C ASN A 117 9.94 19.81 -12.39
N SER A 118 11.15 20.35 -12.43
CA SER A 118 11.79 21.02 -13.58
C SER A 118 11.91 20.20 -14.88
N LYS A 119 11.45 18.95 -14.92
CA LYS A 119 11.56 18.07 -16.08
C LYS A 119 10.28 17.31 -16.45
N ASN A 120 9.32 17.19 -15.54
CA ASN A 120 8.13 16.36 -15.73
C ASN A 120 7.00 16.92 -14.88
N GLU A 121 5.95 17.46 -15.48
CA GLU A 121 4.76 17.98 -14.78
C GLU A 121 4.05 16.82 -14.06
N CYS A 122 4.54 16.50 -12.87
CA CYS A 122 3.94 15.49 -12.03
C CYS A 122 2.79 16.08 -11.23
N LYS A 123 1.75 15.29 -11.10
CA LYS A 123 0.58 15.61 -10.31
C LYS A 123 0.07 14.39 -9.61
N TRP A 124 -0.42 14.59 -8.40
CA TRP A 124 -1.22 13.58 -7.74
C TRP A 124 -2.70 13.86 -8.02
N LYS A 125 -3.44 12.82 -8.43
CA LYS A 125 -4.84 12.92 -8.81
C LYS A 125 -5.66 11.85 -8.09
N THR A 126 -6.83 12.25 -7.63
CA THR A 126 -7.84 11.39 -7.01
C THR A 126 -9.20 11.75 -7.62
N ASP A 127 -10.08 10.77 -7.78
CA ASP A 127 -11.44 10.94 -8.32
C ASP A 127 -12.52 11.00 -7.22
N GLY A 128 -12.13 10.87 -5.95
CA GLY A 128 -13.06 10.80 -4.82
C GLY A 128 -13.82 9.47 -4.68
N GLY A 129 -13.52 8.48 -5.52
CA GLY A 129 -14.21 7.19 -5.63
C GLY A 129 -13.80 6.13 -4.60
N GLY A 130 -13.17 6.54 -3.49
CA GLY A 130 -12.76 5.64 -2.42
C GLY A 130 -11.38 5.00 -2.60
N HIS A 131 -10.53 5.57 -3.45
CA HIS A 131 -9.14 5.17 -3.63
C HIS A 131 -8.18 6.31 -3.26
N PRO A 132 -6.92 6.01 -2.94
CA PRO A 132 -5.95 7.00 -2.46
C PRO A 132 -5.37 7.91 -3.56
N GLY A 133 -5.77 7.68 -4.81
CA GLY A 133 -5.30 8.42 -5.97
C GLY A 133 -4.04 7.82 -6.58
N GLN A 134 -3.49 8.57 -7.55
CA GLN A 134 -2.38 8.16 -8.38
C GLN A 134 -1.40 9.32 -8.56
N LEU A 135 -0.11 9.01 -8.60
CA LEU A 135 0.91 9.92 -9.11
C LEU A 135 0.99 9.76 -10.63
N ILE A 136 0.84 10.85 -11.37
CA ILE A 136 0.89 10.90 -12.83
C ILE A 136 1.96 11.91 -13.23
N CYS A 137 2.97 11.45 -13.98
CA CYS A 137 4.03 12.28 -14.54
C CYS A 137 4.08 12.05 -16.05
N GLY A 138 3.36 12.90 -16.81
CA GLY A 138 3.11 12.63 -18.23
C GLY A 138 2.50 11.25 -18.47
N ASP A 139 2.80 10.66 -19.62
CA ASP A 139 2.31 9.31 -19.98
C ASP A 139 3.29 8.18 -19.60
N TRP A 140 4.48 8.52 -19.10
CA TRP A 140 5.57 7.57 -18.87
C TRP A 140 5.58 7.00 -17.44
N MET A 141 4.90 7.65 -16.49
CA MET A 141 4.78 7.16 -15.12
C MET A 141 3.42 7.47 -14.54
N ILE A 142 2.64 6.40 -14.37
CA ILE A 142 1.36 6.40 -13.66
C ILE A 142 1.49 5.37 -12.56
N MET A 143 1.34 5.79 -11.31
CA MET A 143 1.46 4.90 -10.17
C MET A 143 0.31 5.07 -9.20
N ASN A 144 -0.27 3.94 -8.81
CA ASN A 144 -1.23 3.90 -7.75
C ASN A 144 -0.54 4.20 -6.42
N CYS A 145 -1.19 5.03 -5.62
CA CYS A 145 -0.81 5.19 -4.24
C CYS A 145 -1.47 4.07 -3.43
N GLU A 146 -0.87 3.74 -2.29
CA GLU A 146 -1.34 2.72 -1.37
C GLU A 146 -1.36 3.29 0.04
N ARG A 147 -1.91 2.56 1.01
CA ARG A 147 -1.85 2.96 2.41
C ARG A 147 -0.38 3.09 2.85
N ASP A 148 -0.03 4.18 3.54
CA ASP A 148 1.33 4.38 4.05
C ASP A 148 1.68 3.27 5.06
N ALA A 149 2.92 2.78 5.04
CA ALA A 149 3.39 1.76 5.97
C ALA A 149 3.30 2.21 7.45
N SER A 150 3.25 3.51 7.69
CA SER A 150 3.14 4.17 8.98
C SER A 150 1.71 4.56 9.36
N TRP A 151 0.69 4.12 8.61
CA TRP A 151 -0.72 4.43 8.90
C TRP A 151 -1.09 4.13 10.37
N ASN A 152 -0.63 3.00 10.89
CA ASN A 152 -0.98 2.57 12.25
C ASN A 152 -0.19 3.31 13.35
N ASP A 153 0.74 4.22 13.00
CA ASP A 153 1.43 5.07 13.98
C ASP A 153 0.46 6.12 14.58
N GLY A 154 -0.67 6.37 13.92
CA GLY A 154 -1.68 7.33 14.34
C GLY A 154 -1.33 8.79 14.05
N ALA A 155 -2.16 9.69 14.55
CA ALA A 155 -1.99 11.13 14.37
C ALA A 155 -0.79 11.67 15.16
N ILE A 156 0.01 12.49 14.50
CA ILE A 156 1.18 13.19 15.02
C ILE A 156 0.73 14.57 15.46
N ASN A 157 1.08 14.98 16.68
CA ASN A 157 0.79 16.31 17.17
C ASN A 157 1.99 17.25 16.90
N CYS A 158 1.77 18.30 16.11
CA CYS A 158 2.80 19.27 15.72
C CYS A 158 2.64 20.63 16.44
N HIS A 159 2.34 20.63 17.74
CA HIS A 159 2.25 21.84 18.57
C HIS A 159 1.30 22.93 18.02
N GLY A 160 0.09 22.55 17.63
CA GLY A 160 -0.94 23.49 17.16
C GLY A 160 -1.90 22.87 16.16
N PHE A 161 -1.41 21.87 15.42
CA PHE A 161 -2.16 21.10 14.43
C PHE A 161 -1.84 19.61 14.58
N SER A 162 -2.56 18.75 13.87
CA SER A 162 -2.39 17.29 13.94
C SER A 162 -2.32 16.71 12.55
N VAL A 163 -1.35 15.84 12.29
CA VAL A 163 -1.09 15.28 10.96
C VAL A 163 -1.10 13.77 10.99
N HIS A 164 -1.72 13.13 10.01
CA HIS A 164 -1.71 11.66 9.88
C HIS A 164 -1.13 11.24 8.52
N ARG A 165 -0.20 10.27 8.54
CA ARG A 165 0.36 9.67 7.32
C ARG A 165 -0.60 8.67 6.72
N GLY A 166 -1.34 9.07 5.69
CA GLY A 166 -2.40 8.22 5.17
C GLY A 166 -1.96 7.31 4.03
N TRP A 167 -1.26 7.85 3.04
CA TRP A 167 -0.99 7.13 1.79
C TRP A 167 0.40 7.42 1.26
N ALA A 168 0.91 6.52 0.44
CA ALA A 168 2.19 6.69 -0.24
C ALA A 168 2.17 6.14 -1.66
N CYS A 169 2.94 6.78 -2.54
CA CYS A 169 3.20 6.29 -3.90
C CYS A 169 4.73 6.16 -4.05
N ASN A 170 5.23 4.98 -4.44
CA ASN A 170 6.67 4.62 -4.38
C ASN A 170 7.20 4.27 -5.78
N TRP A 171 8.28 4.90 -6.26
CA TRP A 171 8.92 4.67 -7.56
C TRP A 171 10.46 4.64 -7.49
#